data_AF-A0AAW2NJV5-F1
#
_entry.id   AF-A0AAW2NJV5-F1
#
_cell.length_a   1.000
_cell.length_b   1.000
_cell.length_c   1.000
_cell.angle_alpha   90.00
_cell.angle_beta   90.00
_cell.angle_gamma   90.00
#
_symmetry.space_group_name_H-M   'P 1'
#
loop_
_entity.id
_entity.type
_entity.pdbx_description
1 polymer ?
#
loop_
_entity_poly.entity_id
_entity_poly.type
_entity_poly.pdbx_seq_one_letter_code
_entity_poly.pdbx_strand_id
1 'polypeptide(L)'
;MLLTWEQELKKWNVDIRFHNLNETKLSSEETAIAAGIIGQTGNQEKNKDYNRCIKLYSWMKGGSILGVGYRLFEELAGENEKKHCNDKFKKILLELPGLLVLDEGHTPRNNQSLMWKALTKTTTQRRIILSGTPFQNNFSELYNTLCLVNPKFSHQIMSETSCGRNFTKNAGRKRKVNAARDEWASLTSSISKTNSGADGLKKLRSMIEPFVHIHKGSILQNTLPGMRDCLVILRPTDLQRELLQNVARVEKFLEQAYLASLISVHPSLVADKPEFSDHKRKLKSLASDPNAGVKTQFLIKLIQLSTRLHEKVLVFSEFIDPLLHIKNLLKSHFSWNDGREMIYMDGDQGIKQRQHLINSFNDKHGEAKVLLASQRACSEGINLVGASRVVLLDVVWNPSVERQAICRAYRLGQEKMVYVYHVMTLMEVKKYARQAEKERISELIFSSPEGGGAGGGGRRSGCDEVVSEDKVLEAMVGHQSFGSVFERIVHQPKESDLVNTFGFVDLKQ
;
A
#
# COMPACT_ATOMS: atom_id res chain seq x y z
N MET A 1 6.45 -8.37 9.98
CA MET A 1 6.22 -7.35 11.02
C MET A 1 6.47 -7.83 12.45
N LEU A 2 5.92 -8.96 12.93
CA LEU A 2 6.13 -9.38 14.34
C LEU A 2 7.60 -9.51 14.77
N LEU A 3 8.47 -10.01 13.89
CA LEU A 3 9.91 -10.07 14.15
C LEU A 3 10.54 -8.67 14.28
N THR A 4 10.05 -7.70 13.51
CA THR A 4 10.48 -6.29 13.59
C THR A 4 10.06 -5.67 14.92
N TRP A 5 8.83 -5.93 15.38
CA TRP A 5 8.38 -5.52 16.71
C TRP A 5 9.26 -6.10 17.82
N GLU A 6 9.60 -7.39 17.73
CA GLU A 6 10.48 -8.04 18.69
C GLU A 6 11.90 -7.42 18.69
N GLN A 7 12.43 -7.09 17.52
CA GLN A 7 13.73 -6.42 17.38
C GLN A 7 13.71 -5.00 17.94
N GLU A 8 12.67 -4.22 17.67
CA GLU A 8 12.53 -2.86 18.20
C GLU A 8 12.38 -2.89 19.73
N LEU A 9 11.57 -3.78 20.30
CA LEU A 9 11.47 -3.89 21.77
C LEU A 9 12.82 -4.20 22.43
N LYS A 10 13.65 -5.06 21.80
CA LYS A 10 15.02 -5.33 22.24
C LYS A 10 15.93 -4.12 22.11
N LYS A 11 15.87 -3.41 20.98
CA LYS A 11 16.69 -2.22 20.70
C LYS A 11 16.43 -1.10 21.70
N TRP A 12 15.18 -0.89 22.09
CA TRP A 12 14.79 0.15 23.04
C TRP A 12 15.01 -0.26 24.50
N ASN A 13 15.52 -1.48 24.74
CA ASN A 13 15.79 -2.05 26.06
C ASN A 13 14.58 -1.94 27.00
N VAL A 14 13.38 -2.21 26.47
CA VAL A 14 12.14 -2.14 27.24
C VAL A 14 12.00 -3.42 28.04
N ASP A 15 11.85 -3.32 29.36
CA ASP A 15 11.61 -4.46 30.26
C ASP A 15 10.16 -4.95 30.17
N ILE A 16 9.71 -5.28 28.96
CA ILE A 16 8.39 -5.85 28.68
C ILE A 16 8.58 -7.05 27.75
N ARG A 17 8.09 -8.20 28.20
CA ARG A 17 8.21 -9.46 27.46
C ARG A 17 7.34 -9.46 26.21
N PHE A 18 7.84 -10.01 25.12
CA PHE A 18 7.12 -10.15 23.86
C PHE A 18 6.99 -11.63 23.46
N HIS A 19 5.75 -12.11 23.36
CA HIS A 19 5.43 -13.48 22.99
C HIS A 19 4.93 -13.53 21.54
N ASN A 20 5.74 -14.09 20.63
CA ASN A 20 5.35 -14.24 19.22
C ASN A 20 4.60 -15.57 19.02
N LEU A 21 3.28 -15.50 18.83
CA LEU A 21 2.42 -16.68 18.69
C LEU A 21 2.51 -17.36 17.30
N ASN A 22 3.06 -16.65 16.30
CA ASN A 22 3.31 -17.22 14.98
C ASN A 22 4.55 -18.11 14.95
N GLU A 23 5.51 -17.86 15.85
CA GLU A 23 6.72 -18.68 15.98
C GLU A 23 6.38 -20.02 16.62
N THR A 24 6.89 -21.12 16.06
CA THR A 24 6.60 -22.47 16.58
C THR A 24 7.53 -22.86 17.70
N LYS A 25 8.71 -22.24 17.79
CA LYS A 25 9.69 -22.50 18.86
C LYS A 25 9.35 -21.70 20.11
N LEU A 26 9.66 -22.29 21.27
CA LEU A 26 9.60 -21.64 22.57
C LEU A 26 10.90 -20.87 22.83
N SER A 27 10.81 -19.76 23.54
CA SER A 27 11.98 -19.10 24.13
C SER A 27 12.58 -19.96 25.25
N SER A 28 13.79 -19.62 25.71
CA SER A 28 14.43 -20.29 26.86
C SER A 28 13.56 -20.22 28.12
N GLU A 29 12.94 -19.07 28.38
CA GLU A 29 12.04 -18.84 29.51
C GLU A 29 10.71 -19.60 29.37
N GLU A 30 10.11 -19.58 28.17
CA GLU A 30 8.90 -20.36 27.89
C GLU A 30 9.17 -21.86 28.03
N THR A 31 10.39 -22.30 27.72
CA THR A 31 10.83 -23.68 27.94
C THR A 31 10.96 -24.00 29.44
N ALA A 32 11.43 -23.06 30.26
CA ALA A 32 11.45 -23.22 31.71
C ALA A 32 10.04 -23.26 32.33
N ILE A 33 9.11 -22.45 31.83
CA ILE A 33 7.69 -22.51 32.19
C ILE A 33 7.09 -23.84 31.75
N ALA A 34 7.39 -24.30 30.53
CA ALA A 34 6.97 -25.60 30.06
C ALA A 34 7.50 -26.71 30.97
N ALA A 35 8.77 -26.68 31.37
CA ALA A 35 9.36 -27.66 32.29
C ALA A 35 8.64 -27.72 33.65
N GLY A 36 8.19 -26.58 34.18
CA GLY A 36 7.36 -26.52 35.40
C GLY A 36 5.91 -27.03 35.22
N ILE A 37 5.40 -27.03 33.99
CA ILE A 37 4.08 -27.60 33.63
C ILE A 37 4.19 -29.11 33.28
N ILE A 38 5.37 -29.57 32.82
CA ILE A 38 5.69 -30.94 32.35
C ILE A 38 5.92 -31.95 33.49
N GLY A 39 5.46 -31.67 34.71
CA GLY A 39 5.46 -32.66 35.79
C GLY A 39 4.57 -33.90 35.53
N GLN A 40 3.79 -33.98 34.43
CA GLN A 40 2.76 -35.01 34.28
C GLN A 40 2.54 -35.67 32.90
N THR A 41 3.28 -35.39 31.82
CA THR A 41 3.08 -36.15 30.57
C THR A 41 4.36 -36.39 29.79
N GLY A 42 4.70 -37.67 29.65
CA GLY A 42 5.85 -38.15 28.90
C GLY A 42 5.73 -37.91 27.39
N ASN A 43 6.92 -37.77 26.76
CA ASN A 43 7.22 -37.85 25.33
C ASN A 43 6.02 -37.92 24.37
N GLN A 44 5.39 -36.77 24.13
CA GLN A 44 4.67 -36.53 22.88
C GLN A 44 5.36 -35.40 22.14
N GLU A 45 5.63 -35.62 20.86
CA GLU A 45 6.23 -34.64 19.97
C GLU A 45 5.54 -33.28 20.12
N LYS A 46 6.34 -32.23 20.33
CA LYS A 46 5.91 -30.86 20.64
C LYS A 46 5.01 -30.30 19.54
N ASN A 47 3.71 -30.50 19.67
CA ASN A 47 2.70 -30.02 18.73
C ASN A 47 2.66 -28.47 18.73
N LYS A 48 2.44 -27.86 17.55
CA LYS A 48 2.34 -26.40 17.39
C LYS A 48 1.34 -25.77 18.37
N ASP A 49 0.22 -26.45 18.61
CA ASP A 49 -0.83 -25.95 19.52
C ASP A 49 -0.41 -26.05 20.99
N TYR A 50 0.40 -27.05 21.36
CA TYR A 50 1.00 -27.13 22.69
C TYR A 50 1.93 -25.94 22.96
N ASN A 51 2.82 -25.62 22.02
CA ASN A 51 3.72 -24.48 22.16
C ASN A 51 2.95 -23.15 22.26
N ARG A 52 1.84 -23.00 21.51
CA ARG A 52 0.95 -21.84 21.64
C ARG A 52 0.29 -21.74 23.01
N CYS A 53 -0.16 -22.84 23.59
CA CYS A 53 -0.71 -22.87 24.94
C CYS A 53 0.31 -22.36 25.98
N ILE A 54 1.57 -22.82 25.89
CA ILE A 54 2.64 -22.37 26.78
C ILE A 54 2.87 -20.86 26.64
N LYS A 55 2.93 -20.34 25.40
CA LYS A 55 3.09 -18.91 25.12
C LYS A 55 1.98 -18.07 25.72
N LEU A 56 0.73 -18.50 25.56
CA LEU A 56 -0.42 -17.80 26.13
C LEU A 56 -0.43 -17.85 27.65
N TYR A 57 -0.09 -18.99 28.25
CA TYR A 57 0.03 -19.10 29.71
C TYR A 57 1.13 -18.17 30.25
N SER A 58 2.29 -18.14 29.59
CA SER A 58 3.37 -17.23 29.93
C SER A 58 2.93 -15.77 29.84
N TRP A 59 2.22 -15.41 28.75
CA TRP A 59 1.68 -14.07 28.56
C TRP A 59 0.69 -13.67 29.66
N MET A 60 -0.21 -14.58 30.06
CA MET A 60 -1.21 -14.33 31.10
C MET A 60 -0.60 -14.12 32.50
N LYS A 61 0.60 -14.64 32.76
CA LYS A 61 1.21 -14.60 34.10
C LYS A 61 1.80 -13.22 34.45
N GLY A 62 2.00 -12.31 33.49
CA GLY A 62 2.64 -11.01 33.76
C GLY A 62 2.29 -9.91 32.75
N GLY A 63 2.71 -8.68 33.06
CA GLY A 63 2.59 -7.52 32.16
C GLY A 63 3.46 -7.70 30.92
N SER A 64 2.89 -8.29 29.87
CA SER A 64 3.61 -8.69 28.67
C SER A 64 2.78 -8.46 27.41
N ILE A 65 3.44 -8.49 26.26
CA ILE A 65 2.86 -8.26 24.94
C ILE A 65 2.75 -9.59 24.22
N LEU A 66 1.58 -9.84 23.62
CA LEU A 66 1.35 -10.98 22.72
C LEU A 66 1.28 -10.50 21.28
N GLY A 67 2.22 -10.94 20.45
CA GLY A 67 2.22 -10.73 19.01
C GLY A 67 1.50 -11.85 18.28
N VAL A 68 0.44 -11.53 17.53
CA VAL A 68 -0.30 -12.49 16.70
C VAL A 68 -0.56 -11.89 15.32
N GLY A 69 -0.22 -12.62 14.26
CA GLY A 69 -0.52 -12.20 12.89
C GLY A 69 -2.00 -12.34 12.57
N TYR A 70 -2.54 -11.44 11.73
CA TYR A 70 -3.95 -11.39 11.37
C TYR A 70 -4.54 -12.77 11.00
N ARG A 71 -3.95 -13.48 10.03
CA ARG A 71 -4.45 -14.80 9.62
C ARG A 71 -4.53 -15.79 10.79
N LEU A 72 -3.52 -15.83 11.65
CA LEU A 72 -3.51 -16.72 12.81
C LEU A 72 -4.56 -16.30 13.85
N PHE A 73 -4.76 -15.00 14.06
CA PHE A 73 -5.82 -14.50 14.93
C PHE A 73 -7.20 -14.91 14.40
N GLU A 74 -7.43 -14.82 13.09
CA GLU A 74 -8.68 -15.28 12.46
C GLU A 74 -8.89 -16.78 12.68
N GLU A 75 -7.85 -17.59 12.49
CA GLU A 75 -7.89 -19.04 12.64
C GLU A 75 -8.17 -19.46 14.09
N LEU A 76 -7.65 -18.74 15.08
CA LEU A 76 -7.77 -19.06 16.51
C LEU A 76 -9.01 -18.45 17.19
N ALA A 77 -9.41 -17.24 16.81
CA ALA A 77 -10.50 -16.49 17.46
C ALA A 77 -11.78 -16.36 16.60
N GLY A 78 -11.70 -16.73 15.31
CA GLY A 78 -12.82 -16.66 14.38
C GLY A 78 -13.91 -17.71 14.59
N GLU A 79 -14.90 -17.69 13.69
CA GLU A 79 -15.98 -18.69 13.62
C GLU A 79 -15.58 -19.77 12.61
N ASN A 80 -14.70 -20.68 13.00
CA ASN A 80 -14.37 -21.86 12.19
C ASN A 80 -14.94 -23.10 12.87
N GLU A 81 -16.01 -23.66 12.30
CA GLU A 81 -16.74 -24.83 12.84
C GLU A 81 -15.89 -26.11 12.87
N LYS A 82 -14.76 -26.15 12.14
CA LYS A 82 -13.97 -27.37 11.90
C LYS A 82 -12.99 -27.77 13.01
N LYS A 83 -12.86 -27.03 14.12
CA LYS A 83 -11.92 -27.39 15.21
C LYS A 83 -12.50 -27.18 16.61
N HIS A 84 -12.95 -28.27 17.25
CA HIS A 84 -13.42 -28.30 18.64
C HIS A 84 -12.36 -27.89 19.70
N CYS A 85 -11.06 -27.86 19.35
CA CYS A 85 -9.98 -27.53 20.28
C CYS A 85 -9.75 -26.00 20.48
N ASN A 86 -10.42 -25.15 19.69
CA ASN A 86 -10.13 -23.71 19.64
C ASN A 86 -10.86 -22.84 20.70
N ASP A 87 -11.82 -23.38 21.46
CA ASP A 87 -12.62 -22.55 22.38
C ASP A 87 -11.79 -21.89 23.48
N LYS A 88 -10.73 -22.56 23.97
CA LYS A 88 -9.81 -21.99 24.95
C LYS A 88 -9.01 -20.82 24.36
N PHE A 89 -8.42 -20.99 23.18
CA PHE A 89 -7.67 -19.93 22.49
C PHE A 89 -8.55 -18.73 22.19
N LYS A 90 -9.75 -18.98 21.68
CA LYS A 90 -10.75 -17.95 21.39
C LYS A 90 -11.12 -17.17 22.64
N LYS A 91 -11.41 -17.84 23.75
CA LYS A 91 -11.74 -17.18 25.01
C LYS A 91 -10.58 -16.30 25.49
N ILE A 92 -9.37 -16.85 25.50
CA ILE A 92 -8.15 -16.12 25.91
C ILE A 92 -7.94 -14.88 25.04
N LEU A 93 -7.97 -15.02 23.71
CA LEU A 93 -7.69 -13.93 22.77
C LEU A 93 -8.78 -12.87 22.70
N LEU A 94 -10.04 -13.21 23.01
CA LEU A 94 -11.16 -12.27 22.96
C LEU A 94 -11.45 -11.59 24.30
N GLU A 95 -11.27 -12.29 25.43
CA GLU A 95 -11.72 -11.81 26.74
C GLU A 95 -10.63 -11.21 27.61
N LEU A 96 -9.39 -11.72 27.52
CA LEU A 96 -8.29 -11.34 28.43
C LEU A 96 -7.45 -10.11 28.03
N PRO A 97 -7.30 -9.71 26.75
CA PRO A 97 -6.43 -8.58 26.42
C PRO A 97 -6.87 -7.29 27.12
N GLY A 98 -5.96 -6.65 27.86
CA GLY A 98 -6.23 -5.34 28.47
C GLY A 98 -6.19 -4.17 27.47
N LEU A 99 -5.42 -4.32 26.39
CA LEU A 99 -5.24 -3.36 25.30
C LEU A 99 -5.10 -4.14 23.99
N LEU A 100 -5.80 -3.69 22.95
CA LEU A 100 -5.68 -4.23 21.59
C LEU A 100 -4.98 -3.21 20.70
N VAL A 101 -3.86 -3.58 20.09
CA VAL A 101 -3.15 -2.75 19.12
C VAL A 101 -3.19 -3.43 17.75
N LEU A 102 -3.63 -2.70 16.73
CA LEU A 102 -3.69 -3.16 15.36
C LEU A 102 -2.71 -2.35 14.51
N ASP A 103 -1.60 -3.00 14.14
CA ASP A 103 -0.62 -2.45 13.20
C ASP A 103 -1.08 -2.71 11.76
N GLU A 104 -0.95 -1.72 10.88
CA GLU A 104 -1.60 -1.72 9.55
C GLU A 104 -3.12 -1.98 9.64
N GLY A 105 -3.78 -1.34 10.61
CA GLY A 105 -5.19 -1.57 10.96
C GLY A 105 -6.22 -1.12 9.91
N HIS A 106 -5.79 -0.71 8.72
CA HIS A 106 -6.63 -0.63 7.53
C HIS A 106 -6.97 -2.02 6.94
N THR A 107 -6.33 -3.09 7.42
CA THR A 107 -6.58 -4.48 7.01
C THR A 107 -8.02 -4.93 7.33
N PRO A 108 -8.51 -4.83 8.59
CA PRO A 108 -9.88 -5.17 8.96
C PRO A 108 -10.89 -4.05 8.67
N ARG A 109 -10.96 -3.54 7.45
CA ARG A 109 -11.89 -2.44 7.09
C ARG A 109 -13.25 -2.91 6.54
N ASN A 110 -13.31 -4.14 6.06
CA ASN A 110 -14.54 -4.72 5.51
C ASN A 110 -15.35 -5.40 6.63
N ASN A 111 -16.55 -4.89 6.89
CA ASN A 111 -17.46 -5.40 7.92
C ASN A 111 -17.97 -6.82 7.68
N GLN A 112 -17.84 -7.35 6.45
CA GLN A 112 -18.21 -8.73 6.10
C GLN A 112 -17.08 -9.72 6.37
N SER A 113 -15.84 -9.24 6.54
CA SER A 113 -14.67 -10.10 6.73
C SER A 113 -14.74 -10.90 8.04
N LEU A 114 -14.20 -12.11 8.02
CA LEU A 114 -14.09 -12.97 9.21
C LEU A 114 -13.24 -12.29 10.29
N MET A 115 -12.14 -11.66 9.90
CA MET A 115 -11.32 -10.82 10.77
C MET A 115 -12.12 -9.75 11.50
N TRP A 116 -12.93 -8.96 10.78
CA TRP A 116 -13.77 -7.93 11.40
C TRP A 116 -14.75 -8.53 12.43
N LYS A 117 -15.41 -9.63 12.06
CA LYS A 117 -16.35 -10.34 12.95
C LYS A 117 -15.65 -10.89 14.21
N ALA A 118 -14.39 -11.33 14.09
CA ALA A 118 -13.59 -11.75 15.24
C ALA A 118 -13.20 -10.55 16.13
N LEU A 119 -12.65 -9.49 15.55
CA LEU A 119 -12.16 -8.33 16.30
C LEU A 119 -13.28 -7.57 17.03
N THR A 120 -14.47 -7.49 16.43
CA THR A 120 -15.64 -6.86 17.06
C THR A 120 -16.15 -7.59 18.30
N LYS A 121 -15.76 -8.86 18.51
CA LYS A 121 -16.09 -9.66 19.70
C LYS A 121 -15.11 -9.48 20.86
N THR A 122 -13.97 -8.80 20.62
CA THR A 122 -13.02 -8.52 21.70
C THR A 122 -13.68 -7.67 22.79
N THR A 123 -13.52 -8.07 24.05
CA THR A 123 -14.20 -7.43 25.19
C THR A 123 -13.59 -6.07 25.53
N THR A 124 -12.28 -5.91 25.29
CA THR A 124 -11.57 -4.68 25.64
C THR A 124 -12.07 -3.46 24.89
N GLN A 125 -12.26 -2.39 25.64
CA GLN A 125 -12.60 -1.06 25.12
C GLN A 125 -11.36 -0.23 24.79
N ARG A 126 -10.18 -0.64 25.26
CA ARG A 126 -8.92 0.08 24.99
C ARG A 126 -8.33 -0.47 23.70
N ARG A 127 -8.41 0.31 22.63
CA ARG A 127 -8.02 -0.10 21.29
C ARG A 127 -7.23 1.00 20.60
N ILE A 128 -6.10 0.63 19.98
CA ILE A 128 -5.26 1.51 19.18
C ILE A 128 -5.17 0.92 17.78
N ILE A 129 -5.46 1.74 16.76
CA ILE A 129 -5.21 1.40 15.37
C ILE A 129 -4.07 2.28 14.86
N LEU A 130 -3.01 1.64 14.42
CA LEU A 130 -1.91 2.29 13.70
C LEU A 130 -2.11 2.00 12.22
N SER A 131 -2.18 3.06 11.42
CA SER A 131 -2.27 2.93 9.97
C SER A 131 -1.64 4.15 9.32
N GLY A 132 -0.81 3.93 8.31
CA GLY A 132 -0.35 5.02 7.45
C GLY A 132 -1.48 5.61 6.59
N THR A 133 -2.57 4.85 6.40
CA THR A 133 -3.69 5.23 5.52
C THR A 133 -5.02 4.86 6.20
N PRO A 134 -5.74 5.81 6.82
CA PRO A 134 -6.91 5.51 7.66
C PRO A 134 -8.10 4.94 6.88
N PHE A 135 -8.23 5.19 5.57
CA PHE A 135 -9.11 4.45 4.66
C PHE A 135 -8.54 4.46 3.23
N GLN A 136 -8.99 3.54 2.36
CA GLN A 136 -8.38 3.32 1.04
C GLN A 136 -9.33 3.58 -0.14
N ASN A 137 -10.62 3.31 0.01
CA ASN A 137 -11.57 3.38 -1.12
C ASN A 137 -12.77 4.28 -0.87
N ASN A 138 -13.36 4.22 0.33
CA ASN A 138 -14.61 4.91 0.60
C ASN A 138 -14.79 5.22 2.08
N PHE A 139 -15.71 6.13 2.37
CA PHE A 139 -16.06 6.52 3.73
C PHE A 139 -16.63 5.38 4.59
N SER A 140 -17.18 4.32 4.00
CA SER A 140 -17.68 3.17 4.75
C SER A 140 -16.53 2.39 5.40
N GLU A 141 -15.36 2.31 4.74
CA GLU A 141 -14.14 1.75 5.33
C GLU A 141 -13.66 2.58 6.53
N LEU A 142 -13.70 3.92 6.40
CA LEU A 142 -13.38 4.82 7.51
C LEU A 142 -14.33 4.60 8.68
N TYR A 143 -15.65 4.58 8.44
CA TYR A 143 -16.66 4.33 9.48
C TYR A 143 -16.40 3.03 10.23
N ASN A 144 -16.13 1.94 9.50
CA ASN A 144 -15.81 0.66 10.12
C ASN A 144 -14.55 0.81 10.99
N THR A 145 -13.47 1.37 10.47
CA THR A 145 -12.23 1.56 11.25
C THR A 145 -12.47 2.39 12.53
N LEU A 146 -13.23 3.48 12.45
CA LEU A 146 -13.59 4.31 13.61
C LEU A 146 -14.45 3.56 14.63
N CYS A 147 -15.44 2.78 14.18
CA CYS A 147 -16.25 1.92 15.04
C CYS A 147 -15.43 0.83 15.73
N LEU A 148 -14.33 0.39 15.11
CA LEU A 148 -13.45 -0.61 15.69
C LEU A 148 -12.61 -0.02 16.81
N VAL A 149 -12.06 1.20 16.62
CA VAL A 149 -11.32 1.95 17.66
C VAL A 149 -12.25 2.32 18.81
N ASN A 150 -13.39 2.93 18.49
CA ASN A 150 -14.36 3.41 19.46
C ASN A 150 -15.72 2.74 19.20
N PRO A 151 -16.04 1.64 19.90
CA PRO A 151 -17.33 0.95 19.76
C PRO A 151 -18.56 1.82 20.06
N LYS A 152 -18.39 2.94 20.78
CA LYS A 152 -19.47 3.89 21.09
C LYS A 152 -19.69 4.92 19.97
N PHE A 153 -18.79 5.01 18.99
CA PHE A 153 -18.85 5.98 17.90
C PHE A 153 -20.16 5.90 17.11
N SER A 154 -20.69 4.69 16.88
CA SER A 154 -21.98 4.51 16.19
C SER A 154 -23.14 5.20 16.92
N HIS A 155 -23.09 5.29 18.26
CA HIS A 155 -24.11 6.00 19.03
C HIS A 155 -23.94 7.52 18.96
N GLN A 156 -22.71 8.00 18.93
CA GLN A 156 -22.39 9.42 18.81
C GLN A 156 -22.92 10.02 17.50
N ILE A 157 -22.72 9.31 16.38
CA ILE A 157 -23.26 9.71 15.06
C ILE A 157 -24.78 9.90 15.12
N MET A 158 -25.49 9.02 15.82
CA MET A 158 -26.95 9.09 15.94
C MET A 158 -27.44 10.21 16.86
N SER A 159 -26.66 10.59 17.88
CA SER A 159 -27.06 11.66 18.82
C SER A 159 -26.81 13.07 18.27
N GLU A 160 -25.85 13.22 17.35
CA GLU A 160 -25.46 14.50 16.76
C GLU A 160 -26.25 14.87 15.49
N THR A 161 -27.09 13.99 14.96
CA THR A 161 -28.00 14.29 13.84
C THR A 161 -29.44 14.45 14.33
N SER A 162 -30.14 15.44 13.75
CA SER A 162 -31.46 15.92 14.17
C SER A 162 -32.56 14.83 14.16
N CYS A 163 -32.34 13.71 13.46
CA CYS A 163 -33.27 12.59 13.33
C CYS A 163 -33.23 11.58 14.49
N GLY A 164 -32.23 11.60 15.38
CA GLY A 164 -31.99 10.53 16.35
C GLY A 164 -32.86 10.50 17.60
N ARG A 165 -33.56 11.59 17.94
CA ARG A 165 -34.18 11.75 19.28
C ARG A 165 -35.41 10.89 19.54
N ASN A 166 -36.17 10.50 18.51
CA ASN A 166 -37.46 9.79 18.69
C ASN A 166 -37.51 8.35 18.17
N PHE A 167 -36.57 7.91 17.31
CA PHE A 167 -36.71 6.66 16.54
C PHE A 167 -36.09 5.40 17.18
N THR A 168 -35.37 5.51 18.31
CA THR A 168 -34.38 4.48 18.70
C THR A 168 -34.56 3.84 20.08
N LYS A 169 -35.53 4.28 20.90
CA LYS A 169 -35.69 3.76 22.26
C LYS A 169 -36.00 2.25 22.30
N ASN A 170 -36.73 1.71 21.31
CA ASN A 170 -37.15 0.30 21.26
C ASN A 170 -36.57 -0.54 20.09
N ALA A 171 -35.59 -0.02 19.35
CA ALA A 171 -35.02 -0.76 18.21
C ALA A 171 -33.95 -1.78 18.65
N GLY A 172 -34.02 -3.01 18.11
CA GLY A 172 -33.00 -4.05 18.33
C GLY A 172 -31.61 -3.63 17.83
N ARG A 173 -30.55 -4.24 18.39
CA ARG A 173 -29.13 -3.87 18.16
C ARG A 173 -28.75 -3.79 16.67
N LYS A 174 -29.24 -4.71 15.84
CA LYS A 174 -29.01 -4.69 14.37
C LYS A 174 -29.64 -3.48 13.68
N ARG A 175 -30.87 -3.10 14.03
CA ARG A 175 -31.57 -1.93 13.46
C ARG A 175 -30.85 -0.62 13.80
N LYS A 176 -30.34 -0.49 15.04
CA LYS A 176 -29.55 0.68 15.48
C LYS A 176 -28.26 0.84 14.68
N VAL A 177 -27.53 -0.25 14.43
CA VAL A 177 -26.28 -0.22 13.65
C VAL A 177 -26.52 0.19 12.20
N ASN A 178 -27.63 -0.25 11.59
CA ASN A 178 -27.97 0.15 10.23
C ASN A 178 -28.35 1.63 10.15
N ALA A 179 -29.16 2.13 11.07
CA ALA A 179 -29.52 3.55 11.12
C ALA A 179 -28.29 4.47 11.25
N ALA A 180 -27.32 4.11 12.10
CA ALA A 180 -26.06 4.86 12.21
C ALA A 180 -25.25 4.88 10.91
N ARG A 181 -25.29 3.79 10.12
CA ARG A 181 -24.64 3.72 8.82
C ARG A 181 -25.34 4.58 7.77
N ASP A 182 -26.66 4.61 7.77
CA ASP A 182 -27.44 5.43 6.84
C ASP A 182 -27.19 6.93 7.09
N GLU A 183 -27.14 7.33 8.37
CA GLU A 183 -26.76 8.67 8.80
C GLU A 183 -25.32 9.03 8.39
N TRP A 184 -24.36 8.12 8.58
CA TRP A 184 -22.99 8.31 8.11
C TRP A 184 -22.91 8.46 6.58
N ALA A 185 -23.65 7.64 5.83
CA ALA A 185 -23.71 7.73 4.38
C ALA A 185 -24.30 9.07 3.92
N SER A 186 -25.35 9.56 4.60
CA SER A 186 -25.93 10.88 4.36
C SER A 186 -24.91 12.00 4.57
N LEU A 187 -24.24 12.01 5.74
CA LEU A 187 -23.18 12.98 6.06
C LEU A 187 -22.07 12.98 5.01
N THR A 188 -21.57 11.81 4.63
CA THR A 188 -20.40 11.69 3.74
C THR A 188 -20.74 11.91 2.26
N SER A 189 -21.98 11.64 1.83
CA SER A 189 -22.45 11.99 0.49
C SER A 189 -22.47 13.49 0.22
N SER A 190 -22.66 14.31 1.28
CA SER A 190 -22.64 15.77 1.18
C SER A 190 -21.24 16.32 0.93
N ILE A 191 -20.20 15.67 1.48
CA ILE A 191 -18.78 16.07 1.34
C ILE A 191 -18.30 15.94 -0.10
N SER A 192 -18.87 15.01 -0.86
CA SER A 192 -18.54 14.81 -2.27
C SER A 192 -19.21 15.84 -3.21
N LYS A 193 -20.05 16.76 -2.69
CA LYS A 193 -20.73 17.80 -3.47
C LYS A 193 -20.08 19.16 -3.24
N THR A 194 -19.65 19.81 -4.33
CA THR A 194 -18.75 20.98 -4.35
C THR A 194 -19.26 22.24 -3.62
N ASN A 195 -20.57 22.45 -3.50
CA ASN A 195 -21.13 23.69 -2.93
C ASN A 195 -21.68 23.56 -1.51
N SER A 196 -21.85 22.35 -0.97
CA SER A 196 -22.44 22.09 0.36
C SER A 196 -21.54 21.25 1.29
N GLY A 197 -20.39 20.79 0.78
CA GLY A 197 -19.52 19.85 1.47
C GLY A 197 -18.70 20.44 2.62
N ALA A 198 -18.56 21.77 2.70
CA ALA A 198 -17.74 22.43 3.73
C ALA A 198 -18.28 22.21 5.15
N ASP A 199 -19.60 22.31 5.34
CA ASP A 199 -20.25 22.11 6.64
C ASP A 199 -20.20 20.64 7.07
N GLY A 200 -20.49 19.71 6.15
CA GLY A 200 -20.39 18.27 6.38
C GLY A 200 -18.96 17.85 6.75
N LEU A 201 -17.96 18.45 6.09
CA LEU A 201 -16.55 18.20 6.36
C LEU A 201 -16.12 18.74 7.73
N LYS A 202 -16.53 19.96 8.09
CA LYS A 202 -16.25 20.56 9.39
C LYS A 202 -16.84 19.71 10.51
N LYS A 203 -18.09 19.25 10.34
CA LYS A 203 -18.77 18.35 11.28
C LYS A 203 -18.04 17.01 11.41
N LEU A 204 -17.65 16.41 10.29
CA LEU A 204 -16.90 15.15 10.29
C LEU A 204 -15.56 15.30 11.03
N ARG A 205 -14.81 16.37 10.77
CA ARG A 205 -13.54 16.64 11.43
C ARG A 205 -13.70 16.80 12.94
N SER A 206 -14.70 17.57 13.40
CA SER A 206 -14.96 17.71 14.84
C SER A 206 -15.34 16.40 15.53
N MET A 207 -15.99 15.48 14.81
CA MET A 207 -16.33 14.17 15.36
C MET A 207 -15.10 13.26 15.56
N ILE A 208 -14.13 13.32 14.65
CA ILE A 208 -12.98 12.40 14.64
C ILE A 208 -11.76 12.94 15.37
N GLU A 209 -11.61 14.27 15.47
CA GLU A 209 -10.47 14.94 16.11
C GLU A 209 -10.09 14.35 17.49
N PRO A 210 -11.05 14.04 18.40
CA PRO A 210 -10.69 13.67 19.77
C PRO A 210 -9.97 12.33 19.90
N PHE A 211 -9.94 11.52 18.85
CA PHE A 211 -9.36 10.17 18.89
C PHE A 211 -8.68 9.73 17.58
N VAL A 212 -8.59 10.61 16.58
CA VAL A 212 -7.86 10.37 15.33
C VAL A 212 -6.74 11.39 15.22
N HIS A 213 -5.51 10.95 15.49
CA HIS A 213 -4.33 11.81 15.42
C HIS A 213 -3.57 11.57 14.12
N ILE A 214 -3.26 12.64 13.41
CA ILE A 214 -2.59 12.57 12.11
C ILE A 214 -1.36 13.46 12.14
N HIS A 215 -0.21 12.83 12.00
CA HIS A 215 1.07 13.51 11.95
C HIS A 215 1.53 13.59 10.51
N LYS A 216 1.58 14.80 9.96
CA LYS A 216 2.20 15.04 8.66
C LYS A 216 3.69 14.76 8.77
N GLY A 217 4.27 14.13 7.75
CA GLY A 217 5.70 13.79 7.68
C GLY A 217 6.64 14.99 7.56
N SER A 218 6.25 16.19 8.02
CA SER A 218 7.10 17.38 8.04
C SER A 218 8.40 17.16 8.81
N ILE A 219 8.38 16.28 9.82
CA ILE A 219 9.57 15.83 10.55
C ILE A 219 10.64 15.23 9.60
N LEU A 220 10.20 14.54 8.55
CA LEU A 220 11.10 13.93 7.57
C LEU A 220 11.74 14.97 6.64
N GLN A 221 11.08 16.11 6.39
CA GLN A 221 11.59 17.15 5.48
C GLN A 221 12.90 17.75 5.97
N ASN A 222 13.12 17.79 7.29
CA ASN A 222 14.36 18.33 7.87
C ASN A 222 15.52 17.33 7.83
N THR A 223 15.24 16.04 7.62
CA THR A 223 16.25 14.97 7.74
C THR A 223 16.57 14.33 6.40
N LEU A 224 15.62 14.33 5.46
CA LEU A 224 15.77 13.66 4.17
C LEU A 224 16.23 14.65 3.09
N PRO A 225 17.02 14.19 2.11
CA PRO A 225 17.56 15.03 1.03
C PRO A 225 16.51 15.60 0.07
N GLY A 226 15.25 15.15 0.18
CA GLY A 226 14.13 15.59 -0.64
C GLY A 226 13.69 14.56 -1.68
N MET A 227 12.56 14.85 -2.32
CA MET A 227 11.95 14.00 -3.34
C MET A 227 11.38 14.85 -4.49
N ARG A 228 11.51 14.35 -5.72
CA ARG A 228 10.83 14.88 -6.91
C ARG A 228 9.87 13.82 -7.43
N ASP A 229 8.62 14.21 -7.60
CA ASP A 229 7.57 13.36 -8.14
C ASP A 229 7.19 13.85 -9.54
N CYS A 230 7.21 12.95 -10.54
CA CYS A 230 6.91 13.27 -11.93
C CYS A 230 5.93 12.28 -12.54
N LEU A 231 4.90 12.81 -13.19
CA LEU A 231 4.02 12.07 -14.09
C LEU A 231 4.65 12.01 -15.48
N VAL A 232 4.94 10.81 -15.98
CA VAL A 232 5.55 10.62 -17.30
C VAL A 232 4.55 9.93 -18.23
N ILE A 233 3.96 10.71 -19.12
CA ILE A 233 3.00 10.22 -20.13
C ILE A 233 3.77 9.94 -21.42
N LEU A 234 3.74 8.69 -21.85
CA LEU A 234 4.46 8.21 -23.02
C LEU A 234 3.53 7.99 -24.22
N ARG A 235 4.04 8.23 -25.43
CA ARG A 235 3.37 7.94 -26.71
C ARG A 235 3.50 6.45 -27.04
N PRO A 236 2.41 5.67 -27.11
CA PRO A 236 2.48 4.28 -27.52
C PRO A 236 3.03 4.15 -28.95
N THR A 237 3.75 3.06 -29.22
CA THR A 237 4.16 2.70 -30.58
C THR A 237 2.94 2.45 -31.47
N ASP A 238 3.11 2.46 -32.79
CA ASP A 238 1.99 2.26 -33.72
C ASP A 238 1.30 0.91 -33.51
N LEU A 239 2.07 -0.15 -33.25
CA LEU A 239 1.52 -1.46 -32.89
C LEU A 239 0.77 -1.41 -31.56
N GLN A 240 1.33 -0.78 -30.52
CA GLN A 240 0.62 -0.64 -29.24
C GLN A 240 -0.68 0.15 -29.42
N ARG A 241 -0.70 1.19 -30.25
CA ARG A 241 -1.91 1.99 -30.54
C ARG A 241 -2.99 1.14 -31.20
N GLU A 242 -2.62 0.32 -32.18
CA GLU A 242 -3.52 -0.64 -32.83
C GLU A 242 -4.12 -1.63 -31.80
N LEU A 243 -3.29 -2.25 -30.96
CA LEU A 243 -3.75 -3.21 -29.96
C LEU A 243 -4.64 -2.54 -28.89
N LEU A 244 -4.30 -1.32 -28.46
CA LEU A 244 -5.09 -0.57 -27.48
C LEU A 244 -6.48 -0.18 -28.01
N GLN A 245 -6.63 0.03 -29.32
CA GLN A 245 -7.95 0.24 -29.94
C GLN A 245 -8.83 -1.01 -29.85
N ASN A 246 -8.25 -2.21 -29.97
CA ASN A 246 -8.99 -3.46 -29.77
C ASN A 246 -9.39 -3.65 -28.30
N VAL A 247 -8.53 -3.27 -27.35
CA VAL A 247 -8.84 -3.28 -25.92
C VAL A 247 -10.04 -2.38 -25.59
N ALA A 248 -10.22 -1.27 -26.31
CA ALA A 248 -11.36 -0.37 -26.09
C ALA A 248 -12.73 -1.07 -26.27
N ARG A 249 -12.77 -2.21 -26.96
CA ARG A 249 -13.98 -3.01 -27.20
C ARG A 249 -14.30 -4.03 -26.10
N VAL A 250 -13.38 -4.24 -25.15
CA VAL A 250 -13.57 -5.17 -24.03
C VAL A 250 -14.55 -4.57 -23.02
N GLU A 251 -15.67 -5.23 -22.78
CA GLU A 251 -16.75 -4.73 -21.91
C GLU A 251 -16.32 -4.61 -20.44
N LYS A 252 -15.54 -5.59 -19.95
CA LYS A 252 -15.13 -5.64 -18.55
C LYS A 252 -14.01 -4.62 -18.29
N PHE A 253 -14.35 -3.52 -17.63
CA PHE A 253 -13.43 -2.44 -17.30
C PHE A 253 -12.13 -2.87 -16.60
N LEU A 254 -12.18 -3.86 -15.68
CA LEU A 254 -10.98 -4.36 -15.01
C LEU A 254 -10.04 -5.10 -15.96
N GLU A 255 -10.61 -5.90 -16.85
CA GLU A 255 -9.87 -6.64 -17.88
C GLU A 255 -9.30 -5.69 -18.92
N GLN A 256 -10.08 -4.70 -19.33
CA GLN A 256 -9.64 -3.59 -20.17
C GLN A 256 -8.42 -2.86 -19.57
N ALA A 257 -8.50 -2.47 -18.30
CA ALA A 257 -7.40 -1.80 -17.62
C ALA A 257 -6.15 -2.69 -17.49
N TYR A 258 -6.35 -3.99 -17.26
CA TYR A 258 -5.26 -4.98 -17.21
C TYR A 258 -4.55 -5.11 -18.56
N LEU A 259 -5.29 -5.35 -19.64
CA LEU A 259 -4.74 -5.49 -20.98
C LEU A 259 -4.05 -4.20 -21.44
N ALA A 260 -4.63 -3.03 -21.13
CA ALA A 260 -4.03 -1.74 -21.44
C ALA A 260 -2.68 -1.54 -20.74
N SER A 261 -2.56 -1.92 -19.47
CA SER A 261 -1.28 -1.88 -18.73
C SER A 261 -0.25 -2.84 -19.35
N LEU A 262 -0.64 -4.10 -19.62
CA LEU A 262 0.26 -5.08 -20.26
C LEU A 262 0.79 -4.59 -21.62
N ILE A 263 -0.12 -4.16 -22.50
CA ILE A 263 0.26 -3.67 -23.84
C ILE A 263 1.16 -2.46 -23.71
N SER A 264 0.83 -1.52 -22.82
CA SER A 264 1.63 -0.31 -22.60
C SER A 264 3.04 -0.63 -22.11
N VAL A 265 3.21 -1.67 -21.27
CA VAL A 265 4.53 -2.17 -20.90
C VAL A 265 5.24 -2.73 -22.13
N HIS A 266 4.67 -3.77 -22.73
CA HIS A 266 5.24 -4.42 -23.90
C HIS A 266 4.18 -5.24 -24.66
N PRO A 267 4.05 -5.10 -25.99
CA PRO A 267 2.99 -5.76 -26.76
C PRO A 267 3.06 -7.29 -26.72
N SER A 268 4.25 -7.90 -26.53
CA SER A 268 4.36 -9.36 -26.44
C SER A 268 3.66 -9.98 -25.23
N LEU A 269 3.36 -9.20 -24.18
CA LEU A 269 2.72 -9.68 -22.95
C LEU A 269 1.28 -10.16 -23.19
N VAL A 270 0.66 -9.74 -24.29
CA VAL A 270 -0.69 -10.18 -24.66
C VAL A 270 -0.72 -11.21 -25.78
N ALA A 271 0.44 -11.77 -26.18
CA ALA A 271 0.55 -12.68 -27.33
C ALA A 271 -0.27 -13.97 -27.20
N ASP A 272 -0.53 -14.44 -25.97
CA ASP A 272 -1.32 -15.64 -25.70
C ASP A 272 -2.75 -15.32 -25.23
N LYS A 273 -3.18 -14.07 -25.33
CA LYS A 273 -4.55 -13.65 -25.01
C LYS A 273 -5.47 -13.85 -26.23
N PRO A 274 -6.70 -14.38 -26.04
CA PRO A 274 -7.63 -14.67 -27.14
C PRO A 274 -7.92 -13.46 -28.04
N GLU A 275 -7.95 -12.26 -27.47
CA GLU A 275 -8.27 -10.99 -28.14
C GLU A 275 -7.23 -10.57 -29.18
N PHE A 276 -6.02 -11.16 -29.15
CA PHE A 276 -4.91 -10.82 -30.05
C PHE A 276 -4.33 -12.05 -30.78
N SER A 277 -5.17 -13.07 -30.98
CA SER A 277 -4.80 -14.30 -31.69
C SER A 277 -4.24 -14.02 -33.09
N ASP A 278 -4.80 -13.03 -33.79
CA ASP A 278 -4.38 -12.60 -35.14
C ASP A 278 -2.94 -12.06 -35.15
N HIS A 279 -2.50 -11.40 -34.06
CA HIS A 279 -1.16 -10.81 -33.95
C HIS A 279 -0.14 -11.75 -33.29
N LYS A 280 -0.55 -12.94 -32.83
CA LYS A 280 0.26 -13.83 -31.97
C LYS A 280 1.70 -14.05 -32.46
N ARG A 281 1.89 -14.36 -33.74
CA ARG A 281 3.25 -14.60 -34.31
C ARG A 281 4.12 -13.34 -34.23
N LYS A 282 3.57 -12.19 -34.64
CA LYS A 282 4.25 -10.88 -34.61
C LYS A 282 4.56 -10.45 -33.18
N LEU A 283 3.65 -10.68 -32.23
CA LEU A 283 3.87 -10.34 -30.82
C LEU A 283 4.99 -11.18 -30.20
N LYS A 284 5.05 -12.48 -30.52
CA LYS A 284 6.13 -13.36 -30.01
C LYS A 284 7.51 -13.01 -30.59
N SER A 285 7.60 -12.60 -31.85
CA SER A 285 8.88 -12.19 -32.45
C SER A 285 9.46 -10.92 -31.81
N LEU A 286 8.63 -10.09 -31.19
CA LEU A 286 9.05 -8.85 -30.54
C LEU A 286 9.50 -9.05 -29.08
N ALA A 287 9.35 -10.24 -28.50
CA ALA A 287 9.55 -10.46 -27.07
C ALA A 287 10.96 -10.15 -26.54
N SER A 288 11.97 -10.09 -27.42
CA SER A 288 13.34 -9.72 -27.07
C SER A 288 13.72 -8.28 -27.44
N ASP A 289 12.85 -7.54 -28.13
CA ASP A 289 13.12 -6.16 -28.54
C ASP A 289 12.61 -5.17 -27.49
N PRO A 290 13.51 -4.50 -26.74
CA PRO A 290 13.10 -3.55 -25.72
C PRO A 290 12.35 -2.32 -26.27
N ASN A 291 12.51 -2.00 -27.55
CA ASN A 291 11.89 -0.83 -28.19
C ASN A 291 10.46 -1.09 -28.66
N ALA A 292 10.01 -2.35 -28.69
CA ALA A 292 8.64 -2.67 -29.10
C ALA A 292 7.60 -2.19 -28.07
N GLY A 293 7.99 -2.11 -26.79
CA GLY A 293 7.19 -1.57 -25.70
C GLY A 293 7.63 -0.17 -25.27
N VAL A 294 6.70 0.79 -25.22
CA VAL A 294 7.03 2.16 -24.84
C VAL A 294 7.58 2.29 -23.41
N LYS A 295 7.01 1.57 -22.41
CA LYS A 295 7.52 1.64 -21.03
C LYS A 295 8.82 0.86 -20.86
N THR A 296 9.02 -0.27 -21.56
CA THR A 296 10.31 -0.98 -21.54
C THR A 296 11.41 -0.14 -22.15
N GLN A 297 11.11 0.58 -23.24
CA GLN A 297 12.05 1.50 -23.88
C GLN A 297 12.47 2.62 -22.93
N PHE A 298 11.50 3.26 -22.26
CA PHE A 298 11.75 4.26 -21.21
C PHE A 298 12.61 3.68 -20.08
N LEU A 299 12.22 2.53 -19.54
CA LEU A 299 12.89 1.94 -18.39
C LEU A 299 14.34 1.56 -18.69
N ILE A 300 14.62 0.98 -19.86
CA ILE A 300 15.97 0.58 -20.25
C ILE A 300 16.87 1.80 -20.42
N LYS A 301 16.37 2.88 -21.04
CA LYS A 301 17.13 4.12 -21.18
C LYS A 301 17.38 4.78 -19.81
N LEU A 302 16.38 4.78 -18.93
CA LEU A 302 16.51 5.27 -17.55
C LEU A 302 17.58 4.48 -16.80
N ILE A 303 17.50 3.14 -16.81
CA ILE A 303 18.48 2.26 -16.14
C ILE A 303 19.89 2.47 -16.70
N GLN A 304 20.02 2.60 -18.03
CA GLN A 304 21.32 2.81 -18.67
C GLN A 304 21.99 4.11 -18.20
N LEU A 305 21.23 5.21 -18.14
CA LEU A 305 21.74 6.51 -17.69
C LEU A 305 21.99 6.52 -16.18
N SER A 306 21.09 5.95 -15.39
CA SER A 306 21.21 5.86 -13.92
C SER A 306 22.44 5.06 -13.51
N THR A 307 22.71 3.95 -14.20
CA THR A 307 23.88 3.10 -13.94
C THR A 307 25.19 3.87 -14.16
N ARG A 308 25.25 4.75 -15.17
CA ARG A 308 26.43 5.62 -15.41
C ARG A 308 26.63 6.66 -14.31
N LEU A 309 25.57 7.05 -13.61
CA LEU A 309 25.63 7.95 -12.45
C LEU A 309 25.78 7.22 -11.12
N HIS A 310 26.01 5.90 -11.14
CA HIS A 310 26.06 5.06 -9.94
C HIS A 310 24.79 5.19 -9.06
N GLU A 311 23.64 5.29 -9.72
CA GLU A 311 22.32 5.33 -9.11
C GLU A 311 21.59 4.01 -9.35
N LYS A 312 20.88 3.54 -8.32
CA LYS A 312 20.09 2.31 -8.39
C LYS A 312 18.63 2.63 -8.67
N VAL A 313 18.02 1.81 -9.52
CA VAL A 313 16.62 1.95 -9.94
C VAL A 313 15.75 0.91 -9.24
N LEU A 314 14.68 1.37 -8.60
CA LEU A 314 13.64 0.53 -8.01
C LEU A 314 12.40 0.57 -8.89
N VAL A 315 11.96 -0.58 -9.39
CA VAL A 315 10.80 -0.70 -10.28
C VAL A 315 9.70 -1.47 -9.57
N PHE A 316 8.53 -0.85 -9.47
CA PHE A 316 7.33 -1.45 -8.92
C PHE A 316 6.29 -1.72 -10.00
N SER A 317 5.65 -2.88 -9.90
CA SER A 317 4.47 -3.23 -10.71
C SER A 317 3.43 -3.93 -9.86
N GLU A 318 2.15 -3.77 -10.22
CA GLU A 318 1.05 -4.54 -9.65
C GLU A 318 1.10 -6.00 -10.16
N PHE A 319 1.59 -6.21 -11.38
CA PHE A 319 1.53 -7.47 -12.10
C PHE A 319 2.90 -8.15 -12.16
N ILE A 320 2.91 -9.49 -12.12
CA ILE A 320 4.14 -10.28 -12.12
C ILE A 320 4.70 -10.44 -13.54
N ASP A 321 3.84 -10.69 -14.54
CA ASP A 321 4.27 -10.93 -15.93
C ASP A 321 5.13 -9.77 -16.50
N PRO A 322 4.76 -8.48 -16.32
CA PRO A 322 5.61 -7.35 -16.70
C PRO A 322 7.00 -7.39 -16.05
N LEU A 323 7.10 -7.69 -14.76
CA LEU A 323 8.38 -7.72 -14.03
C LEU A 323 9.28 -8.84 -14.56
N LEU A 324 8.73 -10.04 -14.79
CA LEU A 324 9.48 -11.17 -15.34
C LEU A 324 9.94 -10.90 -16.77
N HIS A 325 9.08 -10.27 -17.58
CA HIS A 325 9.44 -9.87 -18.94
C HIS A 325 10.58 -8.83 -18.94
N ILE A 326 10.48 -7.78 -18.12
CA ILE A 326 11.54 -6.78 -17.96
C ILE A 326 12.84 -7.44 -17.49
N LYS A 327 12.77 -8.35 -16.51
CA LYS A 327 13.95 -9.11 -16.04
C LYS A 327 14.67 -9.83 -17.18
N ASN A 328 13.91 -10.47 -18.06
CA ASN A 328 14.47 -11.18 -19.22
C ASN A 328 15.08 -10.21 -20.24
N LEU A 329 14.44 -9.07 -20.52
CA LEU A 329 14.98 -8.03 -21.39
C LEU A 329 16.28 -7.44 -20.82
N LEU A 330 16.36 -7.19 -19.52
CA LEU A 330 17.57 -6.68 -18.89
C LEU A 330 18.71 -7.69 -18.95
N LYS A 331 18.40 -8.97 -18.75
CA LYS A 331 19.37 -10.07 -18.91
C LYS A 331 19.96 -10.10 -20.32
N SER A 332 19.14 -10.03 -21.36
CA SER A 332 19.62 -10.09 -22.75
C SER A 332 20.31 -8.78 -23.18
N HIS A 333 19.76 -7.62 -22.80
CA HIS A 333 20.25 -6.32 -23.26
C HIS A 333 21.55 -5.90 -22.57
N PHE A 334 21.72 -6.20 -21.27
CA PHE A 334 22.90 -5.80 -20.50
C PHE A 334 23.83 -6.96 -20.13
N SER A 335 23.50 -8.21 -20.46
CA SER A 335 24.22 -9.41 -20.01
C SER A 335 24.34 -9.50 -18.48
N TRP A 336 23.31 -9.05 -17.76
CA TRP A 336 23.28 -9.02 -16.30
C TRP A 336 22.82 -10.34 -15.69
N ASN A 337 23.22 -10.59 -14.43
CA ASN A 337 22.87 -11.79 -13.68
C ASN A 337 21.82 -11.52 -12.61
N ASP A 338 21.00 -12.54 -12.36
CA ASP A 338 19.99 -12.53 -11.30
C ASP A 338 20.67 -12.68 -9.93
N GLY A 339 20.20 -11.90 -8.94
CA GLY A 339 20.78 -11.83 -7.60
C GLY A 339 22.05 -11.00 -7.46
N ARG A 340 22.62 -10.49 -8.57
CA ARG A 340 23.83 -9.66 -8.58
C ARG A 340 23.54 -8.24 -9.07
N GLU A 341 23.47 -8.00 -10.38
CA GLU A 341 23.12 -6.69 -10.93
C GLU A 341 21.60 -6.47 -10.96
N MET A 342 20.83 -7.55 -11.15
CA MET A 342 19.37 -7.54 -11.13
C MET A 342 18.86 -8.28 -9.92
N ILE A 343 17.99 -7.65 -9.13
CA ILE A 343 17.30 -8.30 -8.03
C ILE A 343 15.81 -8.34 -8.35
N TYR A 344 15.16 -9.46 -8.04
CA TYR A 344 13.73 -9.66 -8.23
C TYR A 344 13.07 -10.10 -6.91
N MET A 345 11.90 -9.54 -6.61
CA MET A 345 11.16 -9.82 -5.38
C MET A 345 9.64 -9.80 -5.60
N ASP A 346 8.98 -10.88 -5.18
CA ASP A 346 7.52 -11.04 -5.17
C ASP A 346 6.99 -11.69 -3.88
N GLY A 347 5.78 -12.23 -3.94
CA GLY A 347 5.09 -12.83 -2.79
C GLY A 347 5.65 -14.20 -2.38
N ASP A 348 6.41 -14.87 -3.25
CA ASP A 348 6.76 -16.28 -3.09
C ASP A 348 8.07 -16.49 -2.31
N GLN A 349 8.93 -15.46 -2.21
CA GLN A 349 10.17 -15.59 -1.43
C GLN A 349 9.90 -15.58 0.07
N GLY A 350 10.56 -16.50 0.79
CA GLY A 350 10.53 -16.54 2.24
C GLY A 350 11.22 -15.34 2.90
N ILE A 351 10.85 -15.04 4.15
CA ILE A 351 11.30 -13.86 4.91
C ILE A 351 12.84 -13.71 4.94
N LYS A 352 13.57 -14.80 5.17
CA LYS A 352 15.05 -14.78 5.24
C LYS A 352 15.69 -14.43 3.90
N GLN A 353 15.21 -15.05 2.82
CA GLN A 353 15.69 -14.78 1.46
C GLN A 353 15.40 -13.33 1.07
N ARG A 354 14.18 -12.86 1.36
CA ARG A 354 13.78 -11.46 1.14
C ARG A 354 14.73 -10.47 1.83
N GLN A 355 15.06 -10.72 3.10
CA GLN A 355 15.98 -9.85 3.85
C GLN A 355 17.39 -9.84 3.24
N HIS A 356 17.87 -10.99 2.76
CA HIS A 356 19.17 -11.06 2.09
C HIS A 356 19.19 -10.24 0.79
N LEU A 357 18.14 -10.33 -0.02
CA LEU A 357 17.99 -9.53 -1.25
C LEU A 357 17.94 -8.03 -0.95
N ILE A 358 17.22 -7.62 0.09
CA ILE A 358 17.14 -6.22 0.54
C ILE A 358 18.51 -5.70 0.96
N ASN A 359 19.26 -6.49 1.74
CA ASN A 359 20.59 -6.11 2.19
C ASN A 359 21.56 -5.97 1.01
N SER A 360 21.53 -6.91 0.06
CA SER A 360 22.33 -6.85 -1.17
C SER A 360 21.98 -5.61 -2.02
N PHE A 361 20.70 -5.29 -2.15
CA PHE A 361 20.27 -4.09 -2.87
C PHE A 361 20.72 -2.78 -2.20
N ASN A 362 20.66 -2.71 -0.87
CA ASN A 362 21.04 -1.51 -0.12
C ASN A 362 22.56 -1.33 0.03
N ASP A 363 23.37 -2.35 -0.26
CA ASP A 363 24.83 -2.25 -0.19
C ASP A 363 25.37 -1.22 -1.19
N LYS A 364 25.98 -0.14 -0.71
CA LYS A 364 26.53 0.94 -1.53
C LYS A 364 27.68 0.49 -2.42
N HIS A 365 28.42 -0.53 -1.99
CA HIS A 365 29.55 -1.10 -2.72
C HIS A 365 29.15 -2.33 -3.55
N GLY A 366 27.89 -2.76 -3.43
CA GLY A 366 27.33 -3.88 -4.16
C GLY A 366 27.12 -3.59 -5.64
N GLU A 367 26.99 -4.67 -6.41
CA GLU A 367 26.86 -4.61 -7.86
C GLU A 367 25.42 -4.37 -8.35
N ALA A 368 24.45 -4.48 -7.44
CA ALA A 368 23.03 -4.30 -7.73
C ALA A 368 22.76 -2.94 -8.38
N LYS A 369 22.11 -2.96 -9.55
CA LYS A 369 21.72 -1.78 -10.33
C LYS A 369 20.22 -1.57 -10.32
N VAL A 370 19.45 -2.66 -10.31
CA VAL A 370 18.00 -2.62 -10.39
C VAL A 370 17.35 -3.62 -9.45
N LEU A 371 16.28 -3.19 -8.79
CA LEU A 371 15.37 -4.06 -8.06
C LEU A 371 13.99 -4.02 -8.72
N LEU A 372 13.52 -5.18 -9.18
CA LEU A 372 12.18 -5.38 -9.72
C LEU A 372 11.32 -6.00 -8.63
N ALA A 373 10.28 -5.29 -8.19
CA ALA A 373 9.48 -5.72 -7.07
C ALA A 373 7.98 -5.62 -7.35
N SER A 374 7.23 -6.65 -6.94
CA SER A 374 5.77 -6.52 -6.90
C SER A 374 5.38 -5.61 -5.73
N GLN A 375 4.41 -4.73 -5.95
CA GLN A 375 3.96 -3.80 -4.91
C GLN A 375 3.42 -4.54 -3.68
N ARG A 376 2.75 -5.68 -3.89
CA ARG A 376 2.23 -6.52 -2.81
C ARG A 376 3.36 -7.15 -1.97
N ALA A 377 4.47 -7.55 -2.58
CA ALA A 377 5.62 -8.08 -1.85
C ALA A 377 6.28 -7.04 -0.94
N CYS A 378 6.18 -5.77 -1.32
CA CYS A 378 6.75 -4.64 -0.57
C CYS A 378 5.72 -3.93 0.33
N SER A 379 4.53 -4.53 0.50
CA SER A 379 3.50 -4.04 1.44
C SER A 379 3.96 -4.15 2.90
N GLU A 380 4.87 -5.07 3.19
CA GLU A 380 5.53 -5.20 4.49
C GLU A 380 6.54 -4.05 4.69
N GLY A 381 6.77 -3.64 5.94
CA GLY A 381 7.56 -2.48 6.36
C GLY A 381 9.04 -2.42 5.99
N ILE A 382 9.47 -2.87 4.81
CA ILE A 382 10.85 -3.03 4.35
C ILE A 382 11.55 -1.68 4.10
N ASN A 383 12.88 -1.73 4.00
CA ASN A 383 13.73 -0.56 3.76
C ASN A 383 14.52 -0.73 2.45
N LEU A 384 14.31 0.16 1.49
CA LEU A 384 14.93 0.13 0.14
C LEU A 384 15.65 1.45 -0.17
N VAL A 385 16.29 2.05 0.84
CA VAL A 385 17.02 3.34 0.76
C VAL A 385 18.22 3.31 -0.19
N GLY A 386 18.65 2.13 -0.67
CA GLY A 386 19.71 2.03 -1.68
C GLY A 386 19.33 2.61 -3.05
N ALA A 387 18.03 2.79 -3.33
CA ALA A 387 17.54 3.40 -4.57
C ALA A 387 17.39 4.93 -4.44
N SER A 388 17.83 5.66 -5.47
CA SER A 388 17.51 7.09 -5.66
C SER A 388 16.49 7.33 -6.77
N ARG A 389 16.15 6.31 -7.57
CA ARG A 389 15.17 6.39 -8.66
C ARG A 389 14.10 5.32 -8.49
N VAL A 390 12.84 5.74 -8.47
CA VAL A 390 11.68 4.88 -8.27
C VAL A 390 10.76 4.97 -9.50
N VAL A 391 10.50 3.84 -10.14
CA VAL A 391 9.59 3.74 -11.28
C VAL A 391 8.35 2.98 -10.86
N LEU A 392 7.20 3.63 -11.00
CA LEU A 392 5.89 3.01 -10.84
C LEU A 392 5.39 2.67 -12.25
N LEU A 393 5.47 1.38 -12.59
CA LEU A 393 5.21 0.90 -13.95
C LEU A 393 3.72 0.95 -14.29
N ASP A 394 2.86 0.76 -13.30
CA ASP A 394 1.42 0.69 -13.46
C ASP A 394 0.71 1.61 -12.47
N VAL A 395 -0.39 2.20 -12.93
CA VAL A 395 -1.30 2.96 -12.07
C VAL A 395 -2.07 1.99 -11.18
N VAL A 396 -2.09 2.18 -9.87
CA VAL A 396 -2.88 1.34 -8.94
C VAL A 396 -4.24 1.94 -8.65
N TRP A 397 -5.22 1.10 -8.27
CA TRP A 397 -6.55 1.58 -7.88
C TRP A 397 -6.59 2.31 -6.54
N ASN A 398 -5.60 2.04 -5.70
CA ASN A 398 -5.52 2.56 -4.34
C ASN A 398 -4.24 3.40 -4.19
N PRO A 399 -4.35 4.74 -4.08
CA PRO A 399 -3.20 5.63 -3.95
C PRO A 399 -2.31 5.32 -2.74
N SER A 400 -2.90 4.74 -1.68
CA SER A 400 -2.14 4.31 -0.49
C SER A 400 -1.05 3.29 -0.81
N VAL A 401 -1.29 2.37 -1.76
CA VAL A 401 -0.32 1.34 -2.15
C VAL A 401 0.90 1.97 -2.80
N GLU A 402 0.67 2.95 -3.66
CA GLU A 402 1.71 3.72 -4.34
C GLU A 402 2.53 4.54 -3.36
N ARG A 403 1.87 5.29 -2.48
CA ARG A 403 2.51 6.08 -1.42
C ARG A 403 3.37 5.19 -0.51
N GLN A 404 2.86 4.02 -0.12
CA GLN A 404 3.62 3.04 0.66
C GLN A 404 4.85 2.51 -0.09
N ALA A 405 4.72 2.25 -1.39
CA ALA A 405 5.83 1.80 -2.23
C ALA A 405 6.94 2.86 -2.33
N ILE A 406 6.58 4.13 -2.58
CA ILE A 406 7.51 5.27 -2.61
C ILE A 406 8.23 5.40 -1.25
N CYS A 407 7.49 5.31 -0.14
CA CYS A 407 8.03 5.36 1.23
C CYS A 407 8.99 4.20 1.56
N ARG A 408 9.14 3.17 0.71
CA ARG A 408 10.20 2.16 0.89
C ARG A 408 11.58 2.72 0.53
N ALA A 409 11.66 3.62 -0.44
CA ALA A 409 12.90 4.28 -0.85
C ALA A 409 13.07 5.67 -0.20
N TYR A 410 12.00 6.44 -0.08
CA TYR A 410 11.99 7.72 0.63
C TYR A 410 11.72 7.52 2.12
N ARG A 411 12.77 7.10 2.84
CA ARG A 411 12.72 6.73 4.25
C ARG A 411 13.97 7.18 5.00
N LEU A 412 13.92 7.22 6.33
CA LEU A 412 15.09 7.45 7.17
C LEU A 412 16.24 6.51 6.77
N GLY A 413 17.42 7.09 6.57
CA GLY A 413 18.59 6.41 6.00
C GLY A 413 18.81 6.68 4.51
N GLN A 414 17.90 7.38 3.84
CA GLN A 414 18.12 7.88 2.48
C GLN A 414 19.10 9.05 2.49
N GLU A 415 20.12 8.97 1.63
CA GLU A 415 21.19 9.96 1.52
C GLU A 415 21.16 10.75 0.22
N LYS A 416 20.40 10.29 -0.78
CA LYS A 416 20.26 10.92 -2.10
C LYS A 416 18.85 11.43 -2.33
N MET A 417 18.72 12.49 -3.13
CA MET A 417 17.42 12.94 -3.64
C MET A 417 16.71 11.76 -4.31
N VAL A 418 15.42 11.57 -3.99
CA VAL A 418 14.62 10.49 -4.60
C VAL A 418 13.81 11.04 -5.77
N TYR A 419 13.97 10.45 -6.94
CA TYR A 419 13.18 10.77 -8.13
C TYR A 419 12.13 9.68 -8.37
N VAL A 420 10.86 10.06 -8.43
CA VAL A 420 9.73 9.15 -8.63
C VAL A 420 9.11 9.40 -10.01
N TYR A 421 8.95 8.33 -10.79
CA TYR A 421 8.32 8.36 -12.11
C TYR A 421 7.05 7.52 -12.12
N HIS A 422 5.92 8.17 -12.32
CA HIS A 422 4.64 7.53 -12.59
C HIS A 422 4.51 7.37 -14.10
N VAL A 423 4.84 6.18 -14.61
CA VAL A 423 4.95 5.94 -16.05
C VAL A 423 3.66 5.36 -16.60
N MET A 424 3.03 6.07 -17.53
CA MET A 424 1.76 5.65 -18.11
C MET A 424 1.56 6.08 -19.56
N THR A 425 0.56 5.50 -20.21
CA THR A 425 0.05 5.98 -21.51
C THR A 425 -1.30 6.66 -21.33
N LEU A 426 -1.81 7.34 -22.37
CA LEU A 426 -3.10 8.04 -22.34
C LEU A 426 -4.30 7.14 -21.95
N MET A 427 -4.22 5.83 -22.23
CA MET A 427 -5.28 4.88 -21.86
C MET A 427 -5.38 4.66 -20.34
N GLU A 428 -4.30 4.88 -19.61
CA GLU A 428 -4.23 4.68 -18.15
C GLU A 428 -4.59 5.96 -17.37
N VAL A 429 -4.62 7.13 -18.03
CA VAL A 429 -4.91 8.44 -17.41
C VAL A 429 -6.28 8.44 -16.73
N LYS A 430 -7.29 7.75 -17.29
CA LYS A 430 -8.62 7.61 -16.64
C LYS A 430 -8.54 6.86 -15.30
N LYS A 431 -7.70 5.82 -15.21
CA LYS A 431 -7.46 5.07 -13.97
C LYS A 431 -6.76 5.98 -12.95
N TYR A 432 -5.77 6.74 -13.40
CA TYR A 432 -5.00 7.66 -12.57
C TYR A 432 -5.86 8.81 -12.03
N ALA A 433 -6.73 9.41 -12.86
CA ALA A 433 -7.64 10.47 -12.43
C ALA A 433 -8.59 10.00 -11.32
N ARG A 434 -9.11 8.77 -11.42
CA ARG A 434 -9.94 8.16 -10.35
C ARG A 434 -9.13 7.90 -9.08
N GLN A 435 -7.87 7.50 -9.21
CA GLN A 435 -6.97 7.32 -8.08
C GLN A 435 -6.68 8.66 -7.38
N ALA A 436 -6.39 9.71 -8.13
CA ALA A 436 -6.16 11.06 -7.62
C ALA A 436 -7.38 11.62 -6.89
N GLU A 437 -8.59 11.40 -7.39
CA GLU A 437 -9.82 11.84 -6.70
C GLU A 437 -10.01 11.12 -5.35
N LYS A 438 -9.66 9.84 -5.25
CA LYS A 438 -9.68 9.12 -3.96
C LYS A 438 -8.71 9.74 -2.96
N GLU A 439 -7.53 10.12 -3.42
CA GLU A 439 -6.51 10.74 -2.56
C GLU A 439 -6.96 12.13 -2.10
N ARG A 440 -7.49 12.94 -3.02
CA ARG A 440 -8.05 14.27 -2.72
C ARG A 440 -9.11 14.23 -1.63
N ILE A 441 -10.00 13.25 -1.67
CA ILE A 441 -11.03 13.07 -0.63
C ILE A 441 -10.38 12.73 0.73
N SER A 442 -9.35 11.87 0.74
CA SER A 442 -8.58 11.55 1.95
C SER A 442 -7.90 12.79 2.52
N GLU A 443 -7.19 13.55 1.68
CA GLU A 443 -6.51 14.79 2.10
C GLU A 443 -7.50 15.83 2.62
N LEU A 444 -8.66 15.95 1.99
CA LEU A 444 -9.73 16.87 2.42
C LEU A 444 -10.19 16.55 3.84
N ILE A 445 -10.22 15.29 4.28
CA ILE A 445 -10.67 14.96 5.65
C ILE A 445 -9.56 15.26 6.65
N PHE A 446 -8.33 14.92 6.31
CA PHE A 446 -7.23 14.81 7.26
C PHE A 446 -6.24 15.98 7.26
N SER A 447 -6.34 16.90 6.30
CA SER A 447 -5.53 18.13 6.31
C SER A 447 -6.18 19.23 7.12
N SER A 448 -5.55 19.63 8.23
CA SER A 448 -5.96 20.82 8.99
C SER A 448 -5.91 22.09 8.12
N PRO A 449 -6.90 22.99 8.22
CA PRO A 449 -6.82 24.34 7.64
C PRO A 449 -5.85 25.24 8.42
N GLU A 450 -5.53 24.89 9.66
CA GLU A 450 -4.60 25.63 10.52
C GLU A 450 -3.17 25.17 10.29
N GLY A 451 -2.58 25.74 9.23
CA GLY A 451 -1.20 25.55 8.82
C GLY A 451 -0.77 26.65 7.87
N GLY A 452 -1.27 27.88 8.07
CA GLY A 452 -0.75 29.11 7.49
C GLY A 452 0.58 29.52 8.12
N GLY A 453 1.49 28.56 8.30
CA GLY A 453 2.88 28.81 8.65
C GLY A 453 3.67 28.87 7.35
N ALA A 454 4.13 30.08 7.02
CA ALA A 454 5.02 30.43 5.93
C ALA A 454 6.05 29.33 5.55
N GLY A 455 5.70 28.49 4.59
CA GLY A 455 6.62 27.91 3.62
C GLY A 455 6.29 28.56 2.29
N GLY A 456 6.93 29.70 2.00
CA GLY A 456 6.68 30.51 0.81
C GLY A 456 6.94 29.73 -0.47
N GLY A 457 5.88 29.19 -1.07
CA GLY A 457 5.76 28.95 -2.50
C GLY A 457 4.64 29.84 -3.00
N GLY A 458 4.99 31.04 -3.44
CA GLY A 458 4.04 32.08 -3.80
C GLY A 458 2.98 31.60 -4.80
N ARG A 459 1.76 32.12 -4.63
CA ARG A 459 0.82 32.27 -5.74
C ARG A 459 1.51 33.08 -6.84
N ARG A 460 2.08 32.40 -7.83
CA ARG A 460 2.28 32.95 -9.17
C ARG A 460 1.17 32.40 -10.05
N SER A 461 0.25 33.28 -10.39
CA SER A 461 -0.52 33.16 -11.62
C SER A 461 0.49 33.35 -12.75
N GLY A 462 0.90 32.25 -13.36
CA GLY A 462 1.93 32.20 -14.39
C GLY A 462 2.40 30.76 -14.54
N CYS A 463 2.38 30.23 -15.77
CA CYS A 463 3.08 29.01 -16.12
C CYS A 463 4.59 29.25 -15.98
N ASP A 464 5.12 29.25 -14.76
CA ASP A 464 6.56 29.14 -14.55
C ASP A 464 6.91 27.68 -14.84
N GLU A 465 7.64 27.43 -15.94
CA GLU A 465 8.25 26.15 -16.26
C GLU A 465 9.11 25.71 -15.07
N VAL A 466 8.61 24.75 -14.29
CA VAL A 466 9.45 24.06 -13.29
C VAL A 466 10.50 23.28 -14.08
N VAL A 467 11.70 23.85 -14.21
CA VAL A 467 12.85 23.19 -14.82
C VAL A 467 13.15 21.93 -14.01
N SER A 468 13.17 20.80 -14.70
CA SER A 468 13.40 19.48 -14.10
C SER A 468 14.85 19.35 -13.64
N GLU A 469 15.18 19.56 -12.36
CA GLU A 469 16.55 19.28 -11.83
C GLU A 469 16.96 17.77 -11.87
N ASP A 470 16.22 16.94 -12.58
CA ASP A 470 16.56 15.56 -12.90
C ASP A 470 17.32 15.45 -14.22
N LYS A 471 18.65 15.49 -14.11
CA LYS A 471 19.57 15.39 -15.26
C LYS A 471 19.36 14.17 -16.14
N VAL A 472 18.87 13.05 -15.59
CA VAL A 472 18.64 11.84 -16.38
C VAL A 472 17.36 11.99 -17.21
N LEU A 473 16.28 12.47 -16.59
CA LEU A 473 15.04 12.71 -17.33
C LEU A 473 15.23 13.81 -18.39
N GLU A 474 15.95 14.89 -18.05
CA GLU A 474 16.33 15.93 -19.02
C GLU A 474 17.13 15.36 -20.19
N ALA A 475 18.14 14.53 -19.92
CA ALA A 475 18.94 13.88 -20.97
C ALA A 475 18.12 12.92 -21.83
N MET A 476 17.10 12.26 -21.27
CA MET A 476 16.18 11.40 -22.02
C MET A 476 15.28 12.23 -22.95
N VAL A 477 14.71 13.32 -22.44
CA VAL A 477 13.81 14.21 -23.21
C VAL A 477 14.58 14.93 -24.32
N GLY A 478 15.80 15.41 -24.05
CA GLY A 478 16.64 16.10 -25.02
C GLY A 478 17.28 15.18 -26.09
N HIS A 479 17.14 13.86 -25.98
CA HIS A 479 17.77 12.92 -26.90
C HIS A 479 17.04 12.91 -28.26
N GLN A 480 17.72 13.26 -29.34
CA GLN A 480 17.12 13.49 -30.68
C GLN A 480 16.18 12.37 -31.17
N SER A 481 16.53 11.10 -30.95
CA SER A 481 15.72 9.96 -31.40
C SER A 481 14.73 9.40 -30.37
N PHE A 482 14.86 9.78 -29.09
CA PHE A 482 14.08 9.21 -27.99
C PHE A 482 13.11 10.22 -27.35
N GLY A 483 13.38 11.52 -27.46
CA GLY A 483 12.53 12.58 -26.94
C GLY A 483 11.10 12.54 -27.48
N SER A 484 10.91 12.05 -28.71
CA SER A 484 9.60 11.86 -29.33
C SER A 484 8.73 10.81 -28.63
N VAL A 485 9.28 10.00 -27.73
CA VAL A 485 8.52 9.02 -26.93
C VAL A 485 7.71 9.71 -25.82
N PHE A 486 8.13 10.89 -25.36
CA PHE A 486 7.44 11.62 -24.31
C PHE A 486 6.27 12.44 -24.88
N GLU A 487 5.04 12.08 -24.48
CA GLU A 487 3.85 12.87 -24.82
C GLU A 487 3.78 14.11 -23.93
N ARG A 488 3.90 13.91 -22.62
CA ARG A 488 3.80 14.97 -21.62
C ARG A 488 4.49 14.57 -20.34
N ILE A 489 5.14 15.53 -19.68
CA ILE A 489 5.68 15.36 -18.33
C ILE A 489 5.00 16.39 -17.43
N VAL A 490 4.54 15.95 -16.26
CA VAL A 490 3.99 16.84 -15.23
C VAL A 490 4.86 16.70 -13.99
N HIS A 491 5.59 17.77 -13.66
CA HIS A 491 6.41 17.83 -12.45
C HIS A 491 5.55 18.20 -11.24
N GLN A 492 5.80 17.54 -10.11
CA GLN A 492 5.09 17.73 -8.86
C GLN A 492 3.57 17.80 -9.07
N PRO A 493 2.95 16.75 -9.63
CA PRO A 493 1.54 16.77 -9.94
C PRO A 493 0.72 17.15 -8.70
N LYS A 494 0.15 18.36 -8.68
CA LYS A 494 -0.80 18.77 -7.64
C LYS A 494 -2.17 18.24 -8.00
N GLU A 495 -2.86 17.69 -7.02
CA GLU A 495 -4.16 17.03 -7.21
C GLU A 495 -5.23 17.98 -7.80
N SER A 496 -5.20 19.27 -7.41
CA SER A 496 -6.08 20.32 -7.95
C SER A 496 -5.83 20.61 -9.43
N ASP A 497 -4.59 20.45 -9.86
CA ASP A 497 -4.16 20.85 -11.18
C ASP A 497 -4.48 19.74 -12.17
N LEU A 498 -4.46 18.47 -11.76
CA LEU A 498 -4.68 17.31 -12.63
C LEU A 498 -6.13 17.15 -13.09
N VAL A 499 -7.13 17.40 -12.24
CA VAL A 499 -8.56 17.34 -12.63
C VAL A 499 -8.87 18.39 -13.69
N ASN A 500 -8.30 19.59 -13.55
CA ASN A 500 -8.42 20.67 -14.53
C ASN A 500 -7.57 20.41 -15.78
N THR A 501 -6.35 19.89 -15.60
CA THR A 501 -5.37 19.63 -16.66
C THR A 501 -5.82 18.54 -17.65
N PHE A 502 -6.59 17.56 -17.17
CA PHE A 502 -7.14 16.50 -18.00
C PHE A 502 -8.65 16.64 -18.25
N GLY A 503 -9.25 17.78 -17.89
CA GLY A 503 -10.62 18.13 -18.25
C GLY A 503 -11.70 17.20 -17.67
N PHE A 504 -11.49 16.63 -16.48
CA PHE A 504 -12.42 15.64 -15.90
C PHE A 504 -13.58 16.26 -15.10
N VAL A 505 -13.92 17.53 -15.34
CA VAL A 505 -15.02 18.21 -14.64
C VAL A 505 -16.40 17.61 -14.96
N ASP A 506 -16.57 16.87 -16.07
CA ASP A 506 -17.87 16.29 -16.45
C ASP A 506 -17.80 14.81 -16.90
N LEU A 507 -17.43 13.90 -15.99
CA LEU A 507 -17.75 12.46 -16.16
C LEU A 507 -18.88 12.03 -15.22
N LYS A 508 -19.99 12.77 -15.28
CA LYS A 508 -21.32 12.30 -14.88
C LYS A 508 -22.26 12.33 -16.09
N GLN A 509 -22.00 11.44 -17.05
CA GLN A 509 -23.03 10.93 -17.95
C GLN A 509 -22.84 9.42 -18.09
#